data_AF-A0A2D5G8U2-F1
#
_entry.id   AF-A0A2D5G8U2-F1
#
_cell.length_a   1.000
_cell.length_b   1.000
_cell.length_c   1.000
_cell.angle_alpha   90.00
_cell.angle_beta   90.00
_cell.angle_gamma   90.00
#
_symmetry.space_group_name_H-M   'P 1'
#
loop_
_entity.id
_entity.type
_entity.pdbx_description
1 polymer ?
#
loop_
_entity_poly.entity_id
_entity_poly.type
_entity_poly.pdbx_seq_one_letter_code
_entity_poly.pdbx_strand_id
1 'polypeptide(L)'
;MKKLLLIIFLLIPLNAISAEKTKEEKVAKYVLENIQKDYVACYSFYKITAESFKKAGKDKNIIDGLEKGADVTLKFNHDLGEVLGMTPKIMAKKNKDQIDKFTKIAKKDFASLANQYGLICKKLVENQKQRIDYWQAKGEKIIK
;
A
#
# COMPACT_ATOMS: atom_id res chain seq x y z
N MET A 1 -1.37 34.04 -8.88
CA MET A 1 -1.55 33.88 -7.42
C MET A 1 -2.34 32.61 -7.11
N LYS A 2 -1.72 31.42 -7.21
CA LYS A 2 -2.33 30.13 -6.80
C LYS A 2 -1.30 29.16 -6.19
N LYS A 3 -0.10 29.64 -5.87
CA LYS A 3 1.02 28.81 -5.38
C LYS A 3 1.49 29.15 -3.95
N LEU A 4 0.76 30.01 -3.23
CA LEU A 4 1.16 30.50 -1.90
C LEU A 4 0.39 29.87 -0.72
N LEU A 5 -0.56 28.96 -0.96
CA LEU A 5 -1.37 28.35 0.12
C LEU A 5 -0.83 27.02 0.67
N LEU A 6 0.24 26.44 0.08
CA LEU A 6 0.79 25.16 0.51
C LEU A 6 1.96 25.26 1.50
N ILE A 7 2.37 26.49 1.88
CA ILE A 7 3.53 26.74 2.76
C ILE A 7 3.10 27.02 4.22
N ILE A 8 1.79 27.07 4.52
CA ILE A 8 1.26 27.44 5.85
C ILE A 8 1.24 26.24 6.83
N PHE A 9 1.87 25.11 6.51
CA PHE A 9 1.98 23.97 7.46
C PHE A 9 3.34 23.87 8.17
N LEU A 10 4.23 24.86 8.01
CA LEU A 10 5.63 24.79 8.46
C LEU A 10 5.96 25.56 9.76
N LEU A 11 4.99 26.15 10.46
CA LEU A 11 5.28 27.03 11.61
C LEU A 11 4.31 26.86 12.80
N ILE A 12 3.99 25.63 13.19
CA ILE A 12 3.45 25.39 14.53
C ILE A 12 4.60 24.82 15.40
N PRO A 13 5.06 25.54 16.43
CA PRO A 13 6.11 25.04 17.30
C PRO A 13 5.58 23.84 18.08
N LEU A 14 6.17 22.68 17.83
CA LEU A 14 5.84 21.39 18.44
C LEU A 14 6.40 21.31 19.87
N ASN A 15 5.97 22.21 20.75
CA ASN A 15 6.28 22.12 22.18
C ASN A 15 5.08 21.52 22.93
N ALA A 16 5.28 20.28 23.37
CA ALA A 16 4.66 19.66 24.55
C ALA A 16 3.13 19.62 24.64
N ILE A 17 2.53 18.56 24.08
CA ILE A 17 1.51 17.78 24.81
C ILE A 17 1.75 16.32 24.45
N SER A 18 2.19 15.49 25.40
CA SER A 18 1.93 14.05 25.35
C SER A 18 0.42 13.86 25.56
N ALA A 19 -0.37 14.32 24.59
CA ALA A 19 -1.80 14.11 24.58
C ALA A 19 -2.01 12.64 24.26
N GLU A 20 -2.81 11.96 25.06
CA GLU A 20 -3.36 10.69 24.64
C GLU A 20 -4.04 10.92 23.29
N LYS A 21 -3.59 10.20 22.24
CA LYS A 21 -4.14 10.38 20.89
C LYS A 21 -5.64 10.17 20.93
N THR A 22 -6.39 11.03 20.23
CA THR A 22 -7.84 10.88 20.15
C THR A 22 -8.20 9.54 19.50
N LYS A 23 -9.42 9.07 19.71
CA LYS A 23 -9.91 7.85 19.05
C LYS A 23 -9.77 7.99 17.53
N GLU A 24 -10.11 9.15 16.98
CA GLU A 24 -10.03 9.47 15.57
C GLU A 24 -8.59 9.38 15.05
N GLU A 25 -7.61 9.91 15.78
CA GLU A 25 -6.19 9.81 15.42
C GLU A 25 -5.67 8.38 15.46
N LYS A 26 -6.10 7.60 16.47
CA LYS A 26 -5.76 6.17 16.57
C LYS A 26 -6.35 5.38 15.39
N VAL A 27 -7.61 5.64 15.02
CA VAL A 27 -8.27 5.04 13.86
C VAL A 27 -7.60 5.46 12.55
N ALA A 28 -7.28 6.75 12.37
CA ALA A 28 -6.61 7.24 11.17
C ALA A 28 -5.25 6.58 10.97
N LYS A 29 -4.44 6.48 12.05
CA LYS A 29 -3.17 5.74 12.02
C LYS A 29 -3.37 4.27 11.64
N TYR A 30 -4.37 3.61 12.23
CA TYR A 30 -4.71 2.23 11.88
C TYR A 30 -5.07 2.06 10.41
N VAL A 31 -5.86 2.96 9.85
CA VAL A 31 -6.21 2.96 8.42
C VAL A 31 -4.97 3.11 7.55
N LEU A 32 -4.12 4.10 7.83
CA LEU A 32 -2.89 4.35 7.06
C LEU A 32 -1.96 3.14 7.10
N GLU A 33 -1.74 2.54 8.27
CA GLU A 33 -0.88 1.36 8.40
C GLU A 33 -1.39 0.14 7.62
N ASN A 34 -2.71 -0.08 7.58
CA ASN A 34 -3.27 -1.21 6.87
C ASN A 34 -3.36 -0.97 5.36
N ILE A 35 -3.67 0.25 4.93
CA ILE A 35 -3.60 0.62 3.51
C ILE A 35 -2.16 0.51 3.01
N GLN A 36 -1.17 0.95 3.79
CA GLN A 36 0.24 0.79 3.42
C GLN A 36 0.61 -0.69 3.24
N LYS A 37 0.15 -1.58 4.14
CA LYS A 37 0.35 -3.03 3.99
C LYS A 37 -0.34 -3.59 2.74
N ASP A 38 -1.54 -3.13 2.41
CA ASP A 38 -2.23 -3.54 1.18
C ASP A 38 -1.43 -3.12 -0.06
N TYR A 39 -0.87 -1.91 -0.10
CA TYR A 39 -0.03 -1.47 -1.21
C TYR A 39 1.27 -2.27 -1.32
N VAL A 40 1.92 -2.64 -0.21
CA VAL A 40 3.08 -3.56 -0.22
C VAL A 40 2.70 -4.92 -0.83
N ALA A 41 1.55 -5.47 -0.43
CA ALA A 41 1.05 -6.72 -0.96
C ALA A 41 0.74 -6.60 -2.46
N CYS A 42 0.06 -5.54 -2.88
CA CYS A 42 -0.31 -5.35 -4.28
C CYS A 42 0.86 -5.07 -5.20
N TYR A 43 1.85 -4.29 -4.76
CA TYR A 43 3.12 -4.16 -5.46
C TYR A 43 3.77 -5.53 -5.70
N SER A 44 3.86 -6.34 -4.64
CA SER A 44 4.46 -7.67 -4.71
C SER A 44 3.67 -8.60 -5.64
N PHE A 45 2.33 -8.56 -5.57
CA PHE A 45 1.45 -9.36 -6.42
C PHE A 45 1.62 -9.01 -7.90
N TYR A 46 1.55 -7.73 -8.25
CA TYR A 46 1.73 -7.28 -9.63
C TYR A 46 3.11 -7.65 -10.17
N LYS A 47 4.17 -7.41 -9.38
CA LYS A 47 5.54 -7.72 -9.80
C LYS A 47 5.73 -9.21 -10.07
N ILE A 48 5.26 -10.08 -9.17
CA ILE A 48 5.41 -11.54 -9.33
C ILE A 48 4.55 -12.05 -10.47
N THR A 49 3.34 -11.52 -10.64
CA THR A 49 2.45 -11.91 -11.73
C THR A 49 3.01 -11.51 -13.08
N ALA A 50 3.57 -10.30 -13.20
CA ALA A 50 4.26 -9.86 -14.41
C ALA A 50 5.44 -10.79 -14.77
N GLU A 51 6.29 -11.11 -13.80
CA GLU A 51 7.44 -12.01 -14.02
C GLU A 51 7.00 -13.44 -14.38
N SER A 52 5.95 -13.97 -13.75
CA SER A 52 5.37 -15.26 -14.12
C SER A 52 4.81 -15.25 -15.54
N PHE A 53 4.14 -14.16 -15.95
CA PHE A 53 3.53 -14.03 -17.26
C PHE A 53 4.57 -13.85 -18.37
N LYS A 54 5.65 -13.11 -18.10
CA LYS A 54 6.83 -13.05 -18.98
C LYS A 54 7.42 -14.44 -19.24
N LYS A 55 7.65 -15.22 -18.18
CA LYS A 55 8.19 -16.59 -18.29
C LYS A 55 7.26 -17.53 -19.06
N ALA A 56 5.95 -17.34 -18.95
CA ALA A 56 4.95 -18.11 -19.67
C ALA A 56 4.67 -17.60 -21.10
N GLY A 57 5.43 -16.60 -21.59
CA GLY A 57 5.28 -16.07 -22.95
C GLY A 57 3.92 -15.41 -23.21
N LYS A 58 3.34 -14.76 -22.19
CA LYS A 58 2.05 -14.05 -22.34
C LYS A 58 2.20 -12.75 -23.11
N ASP A 59 1.07 -12.24 -23.59
CA ASP A 59 0.99 -11.00 -24.37
C ASP A 59 1.63 -9.81 -23.63
N LYS A 60 2.42 -9.02 -24.38
CA LYS A 60 3.16 -7.89 -23.85
C LYS A 60 2.26 -6.83 -23.21
N ASN A 61 1.09 -6.56 -23.78
CA ASN A 61 0.17 -5.56 -23.23
C ASN A 61 -0.36 -5.97 -21.85
N ILE A 62 -0.55 -7.27 -21.62
CA ILE A 62 -0.95 -7.79 -20.30
C ILE A 62 0.19 -7.59 -19.30
N ILE A 63 1.41 -7.94 -19.69
CA ILE A 63 2.61 -7.75 -18.86
C ILE A 63 2.80 -6.27 -18.52
N ASP A 64 2.74 -5.39 -19.52
CA ASP A 64 2.87 -3.94 -19.34
C ASP A 64 1.78 -3.38 -18.40
N GLY A 65 0.56 -3.90 -18.48
CA GLY A 65 -0.52 -3.55 -17.55
C GLY A 65 -0.21 -3.95 -16.10
N LEU A 66 0.35 -5.13 -15.89
CA LEU A 66 0.78 -5.60 -14.57
C LEU A 66 1.96 -4.78 -14.03
N GLU A 67 2.94 -4.45 -14.86
CA GLU A 67 4.09 -3.62 -14.48
C GLU A 67 3.66 -2.20 -14.09
N LYS A 68 2.75 -1.59 -14.86
CA LYS A 68 2.14 -0.31 -14.48
C LYS A 68 1.40 -0.40 -13.15
N GLY A 69 0.69 -1.49 -12.90
CA GLY A 69 0.06 -1.76 -11.60
C GLY A 69 1.09 -1.82 -10.46
N ALA A 70 2.23 -2.47 -10.69
CA ALA A 70 3.34 -2.51 -9.74
C ALA A 70 3.91 -1.11 -9.46
N ASP A 71 4.14 -0.29 -10.50
CA ASP A 71 4.69 1.06 -10.34
C ASP A 71 3.75 1.98 -9.55
N VAL A 72 2.45 1.95 -9.88
CA VAL A 72 1.43 2.74 -9.17
C VAL A 72 1.38 2.36 -7.69
N THR A 73 1.31 1.06 -7.41
CA THR A 73 1.22 0.57 -6.02
C THR A 73 2.51 0.79 -5.23
N LEU A 74 3.68 0.72 -5.88
CA LEU A 74 4.97 1.05 -5.25
C LEU A 74 5.06 2.53 -4.87
N LYS A 75 4.58 3.41 -5.74
CA LYS A 75 4.53 4.85 -5.44
C LYS A 75 3.69 5.14 -4.21
N PHE A 76 2.44 4.67 -4.18
CA PHE A 76 1.56 4.87 -3.02
C PHE A 76 2.09 4.21 -1.74
N ASN A 77 2.71 3.04 -1.86
CA ASN A 77 3.41 2.40 -0.74
C ASN A 77 4.51 3.32 -0.16
N HIS A 78 5.32 3.93 -1.03
CA HIS A 78 6.39 4.83 -0.62
C HIS A 78 5.82 6.09 0.06
N ASP A 79 4.87 6.76 -0.60
CA ASP A 79 4.24 7.98 -0.08
C ASP A 79 3.60 7.74 1.31
N LEU A 80 2.88 6.63 1.48
CA LEU A 80 2.29 6.28 2.78
C LEU A 80 3.33 5.83 3.81
N GLY A 81 4.40 5.17 3.37
CA GLY A 81 5.50 4.79 4.23
C GLY A 81 6.20 6.02 4.83
N GLU A 82 6.41 7.07 4.03
CA GLU A 82 6.95 8.35 4.49
C GLU A 82 6.02 9.03 5.50
N VAL A 83 4.70 9.08 5.21
CA VAL A 83 3.69 9.62 6.15
C VAL A 83 3.71 8.87 7.49
N LEU A 84 3.99 7.56 7.46
CA LEU A 84 4.13 6.72 8.66
C LEU A 84 5.52 6.78 9.31
N GLY A 85 6.43 7.62 8.81
CA GLY A 85 7.78 7.80 9.35
C GLY A 85 8.74 6.64 9.04
N MET A 86 8.48 5.85 8.00
CA MET A 86 9.38 4.78 7.57
C MET A 86 10.54 5.34 6.75
N THR A 87 11.76 4.86 7.02
CA THR A 87 12.91 5.16 6.17
C THR A 87 12.87 4.33 4.88
N PRO A 88 13.53 4.78 3.79
CA PRO A 88 13.65 4.00 2.56
C PRO A 88 14.19 2.59 2.78
N LYS A 89 15.13 2.40 3.72
CA LYS A 89 15.69 1.09 4.08
C LYS A 89 14.62 0.15 4.66
N ILE A 90 13.73 0.66 5.51
CA ILE A 90 12.64 -0.13 6.09
C ILE A 90 11.62 -0.50 5.00
N MET A 91 11.25 0.45 4.15
CA MET A 91 10.31 0.22 3.05
C MET A 91 10.85 -0.82 2.07
N ALA A 92 12.12 -0.69 1.66
CA ALA A 92 12.78 -1.65 0.77
C ALA A 92 12.82 -3.06 1.39
N LYS A 93 13.13 -3.16 2.70
CA LYS A 93 13.10 -4.44 3.40
C LYS A 93 11.70 -5.07 3.42
N LYS A 94 10.67 -4.29 3.77
CA LYS A 94 9.27 -4.78 3.76
C LYS A 94 8.85 -5.30 2.39
N ASN A 95 9.19 -4.57 1.33
CA ASN A 95 8.92 -4.97 -0.04
C ASN A 95 9.63 -6.28 -0.41
N LYS A 96 10.92 -6.38 -0.08
CA LYS A 96 11.70 -7.61 -0.30
C LYS A 96 11.09 -8.80 0.44
N ASP A 97 10.79 -8.66 1.73
CA ASP A 97 10.22 -9.72 2.55
C ASP A 97 8.87 -10.20 2.00
N GLN A 98 8.02 -9.27 1.53
CA GLN A 98 6.73 -9.59 0.92
C GLN A 98 6.88 -10.27 -0.45
N ILE A 99 7.80 -9.81 -1.30
CA ILE A 99 8.11 -10.45 -2.57
C ILE A 99 8.62 -11.87 -2.34
N ASP A 100 9.52 -12.08 -1.38
CA ASP A 100 10.05 -13.41 -1.06
C ASP A 100 8.93 -14.34 -0.57
N LYS A 101 8.02 -13.84 0.27
CA LYS A 101 6.82 -14.57 0.71
C LYS A 101 5.94 -14.97 -0.47
N PHE A 102 5.56 -14.02 -1.32
CA PHE A 102 4.67 -14.29 -2.45
C PHE A 102 5.33 -15.16 -3.51
N THR A 103 6.64 -15.06 -3.70
CA THR A 103 7.40 -15.93 -4.61
C THR A 103 7.33 -17.38 -4.16
N LYS A 104 7.43 -17.63 -2.85
CA LYS A 104 7.26 -18.98 -2.29
C LYS A 104 5.84 -19.52 -2.49
N ILE A 105 4.83 -18.67 -2.35
CA ILE A 105 3.42 -19.05 -2.61
C ILE A 105 3.22 -19.33 -4.09
N ALA A 106 3.62 -18.41 -4.97
CA ALA A 106 3.46 -18.52 -6.42
C ALA A 106 4.12 -19.78 -7.01
N LYS A 107 5.27 -20.19 -6.47
CA LYS A 107 5.94 -21.45 -6.88
C LYS A 107 5.15 -22.70 -6.53
N LYS A 108 4.32 -22.66 -5.49
CA LYS A 108 3.50 -23.79 -5.02
C LYS A 108 2.10 -23.75 -5.61
N ASP A 109 1.47 -22.59 -5.54
CA ASP A 109 0.07 -22.35 -5.92
C ASP A 109 -0.10 -20.88 -6.32
N PHE A 110 0.14 -20.61 -7.61
CA PHE A 110 -0.09 -19.29 -8.18
C PHE A 110 -1.58 -18.91 -8.19
N ALA A 111 -2.48 -19.89 -8.35
CA ALA A 111 -3.91 -19.63 -8.45
C ALA A 111 -4.47 -19.07 -7.13
N SER A 112 -4.05 -19.62 -5.99
CA SER A 112 -4.41 -19.07 -4.68
C SER A 112 -3.94 -17.63 -4.50
N LEU A 113 -2.71 -17.31 -4.93
CA LEU A 113 -2.20 -15.93 -4.88
C LEU A 113 -3.06 -14.99 -5.76
N ALA A 114 -3.40 -15.41 -6.98
CA ALA A 114 -4.24 -14.63 -7.88
C ALA A 114 -5.67 -14.43 -7.36
N ASN A 115 -6.28 -15.48 -6.80
CA ASN A 115 -7.62 -15.41 -6.21
C ASN A 115 -7.67 -14.48 -5.01
N GLN A 116 -6.64 -14.50 -4.17
CA GLN A 116 -6.58 -13.67 -2.97
C GLN A 116 -6.32 -12.19 -3.30
N TYR A 117 -5.41 -11.90 -4.22
CA TYR A 117 -4.92 -10.52 -4.42
C TYR A 117 -5.41 -9.87 -5.72
N GLY A 118 -5.80 -10.61 -6.75
CA GLY A 118 -6.13 -10.07 -8.06
C GLY A 118 -7.22 -8.98 -8.02
N LEU A 119 -8.38 -9.31 -7.48
CA LEU A 119 -9.50 -8.35 -7.39
C LEU A 119 -9.24 -7.27 -6.33
N ILE A 120 -8.60 -7.61 -5.22
CA ILE A 120 -8.29 -6.64 -4.15
C ILE A 120 -7.36 -5.56 -4.70
N CYS A 121 -6.29 -5.94 -5.40
CA CYS A 121 -5.31 -5.01 -5.93
C CYS A 121 -5.84 -4.18 -7.08
N LYS A 122 -6.65 -4.79 -7.96
CA LYS A 122 -7.38 -4.05 -8.99
C LYS A 122 -8.25 -2.95 -8.36
N LYS A 123 -9.08 -3.31 -7.38
CA LYS A 123 -9.96 -2.35 -6.70
C LYS A 123 -9.19 -1.30 -5.90
N LEU A 124 -8.06 -1.65 -5.29
CA LEU A 124 -7.22 -0.68 -4.59
C LEU A 124 -6.70 0.41 -5.54
N VAL A 125 -6.30 0.04 -6.76
CA VAL A 125 -5.84 1.00 -7.77
C VAL A 125 -7.00 1.82 -8.36
N GLU A 126 -8.13 1.18 -8.66
CA GLU A 126 -9.27 1.82 -9.33
C GLU A 126 -10.17 2.64 -8.38
N ASN A 127 -10.29 2.21 -7.12
CA ASN A 127 -11.16 2.82 -6.12
C ASN A 127 -10.59 2.66 -4.70
N GLN A 128 -9.65 3.55 -4.37
CA GLN A 128 -8.99 3.60 -3.06
C GLN A 128 -9.98 3.79 -1.91
N LYS A 129 -11.04 4.59 -2.11
CA LYS A 129 -12.03 4.91 -1.09
C LYS A 129 -12.69 3.67 -0.50
N GLN A 130 -13.08 2.70 -1.34
CA GLN A 130 -13.69 1.47 -0.85
C GLN A 130 -12.80 0.73 0.16
N ARG A 131 -11.48 0.72 -0.08
CA ARG A 131 -10.54 0.04 0.81
C ARG A 131 -10.26 0.85 2.09
N ILE A 132 -10.21 2.17 1.98
CA ILE A 132 -10.09 3.08 3.13
C ILE A 132 -11.31 2.92 4.05
N ASP A 133 -12.52 2.97 3.50
CA ASP A 133 -13.77 2.83 4.24
C ASP A 133 -13.84 1.47 4.97
N TYR A 134 -13.38 0.40 4.32
CA TYR A 134 -13.27 -0.92 4.95
C TYR A 134 -12.38 -0.90 6.20
N TRP A 135 -11.19 -0.30 6.12
CA TRP A 135 -10.29 -0.24 7.27
C TRP A 135 -10.76 0.74 8.34
N GLN A 136 -11.41 1.82 7.94
CA GLN A 136 -12.00 2.79 8.86
C GLN A 136 -13.08 2.11 9.71
N ALA A 137 -14.06 1.47 9.06
CA ALA A 137 -15.13 0.74 9.76
C ALA A 137 -14.59 -0.36 10.68
N LYS A 138 -13.45 -0.97 10.33
CA LYS A 138 -12.77 -1.96 11.17
C LYS A 138 -12.04 -1.31 12.35
N GLY A 139 -11.36 -0.19 12.13
CA GLY A 139 -10.69 0.58 13.17
C GLY A 139 -11.67 1.11 14.21
N GLU A 140 -12.78 1.72 13.78
CA GLU A 140 -13.83 2.27 14.65
C GLU A 140 -14.45 1.23 15.59
N LYS A 141 -14.50 -0.04 15.16
CA LYS A 141 -15.02 -1.16 15.95
C LYS A 141 -14.04 -1.67 17.00
N ILE A 142 -12.74 -1.65 16.71
CA ILE A 142 -11.71 -2.28 17.54
C ILE A 142 -11.06 -1.29 18.51
N ILE A 143 -10.92 -0.03 18.09
CA ILE A 143 -10.28 1.03 18.86
C ILE A 143 -11.37 1.72 19.69
N LYS A 144 -11.22 1.69 21.01
CA LYS A 144 -12.13 2.31 21.97
C LYS A 144 -11.76 3.77 22.17
#